data_AF-A0A7K0VL43-F1
#
_entry.id   AF-A0A7K0VL43-F1
#
_cell.length_a   1.000
_cell.length_b   1.000
_cell.length_c   1.000
_cell.angle_alpha   90.00
_cell.angle_beta   90.00
_cell.angle_gamma   90.00
#
_symmetry.space_group_name_H-M   'P 1'
#
loop_
_entity.id
_entity.type
_entity.pdbx_description
1 polymer ?
#
loop_
_entity_poly.entity_id
_entity_poly.type
_entity_poly.pdbx_seq_one_letter_code
_entity_poly.pdbx_strand_id
1 'polypeptide(L)' 'FNKDRPLLLINPRQQWMNLMSERRPIYERLATDTVSSDSNKPAEVAKIIREKLVSKL' A
#
# COMPACT_ATOMS: atom_id res chain seq x y z
N PHE A 1 -18.06 -16.41 -8.28
CA PHE A 1 -16.78 -15.84 -8.73
C PHE A 1 -16.83 -14.32 -8.57
N ASN A 2 -15.93 -13.73 -7.78
CA ASN A 2 -15.87 -12.27 -7.62
C ASN A 2 -15.08 -11.67 -8.81
N LYS A 3 -15.77 -11.08 -9.79
CA LYS A 3 -15.16 -10.55 -11.03
C LYS A 3 -14.34 -9.28 -10.79
N ASP A 4 -14.61 -8.55 -9.70
CA ASP A 4 -13.97 -7.26 -9.42
C ASP A 4 -12.53 -7.42 -8.91
N ARG A 5 -12.20 -8.60 -8.37
CA ARG A 5 -10.90 -8.90 -7.77
C ARG A 5 -10.40 -10.28 -8.23
N PRO A 6 -10.14 -10.44 -9.54
CA PRO A 6 -9.76 -11.73 -10.13
C PRO A 6 -8.44 -12.26 -9.58
N LEU A 7 -7.58 -11.38 -9.06
CA LEU A 7 -6.32 -11.76 -8.44
C LEU A 7 -6.43 -12.16 -6.97
N LEU A 8 -7.61 -12.06 -6.34
CA LEU A 8 -7.83 -12.33 -4.91
C LEU A 8 -8.84 -13.45 -4.68
N LEU A 9 -8.88 -14.43 -5.59
CA LEU A 9 -9.82 -15.55 -5.53
C LEU A 9 -9.49 -16.52 -4.38
N ILE A 10 -10.50 -17.29 -3.98
CA ILE A 10 -10.46 -18.32 -2.91
C ILE A 10 -10.20 -17.73 -1.51
N ASN A 11 -8.99 -17.26 -1.23
CA ASN A 11 -8.61 -16.65 0.04
C ASN A 11 -7.98 -15.26 -0.21
N PRO A 12 -8.79 -14.19 -0.22
CA PRO A 12 -8.33 -12.85 -0.55
C PRO A 12 -7.17 -12.35 0.33
N ARG A 13 -7.17 -12.71 1.63
CA ARG A 13 -6.13 -12.27 2.56
C ARG A 13 -4.80 -12.95 2.27
N GLN A 14 -4.81 -14.29 2.13
CA GLN A 14 -3.59 -15.03 1.82
C GLN A 14 -3.00 -14.60 0.48
N GLN A 15 -3.87 -14.44 -0.51
CA GLN A 15 -3.47 -14.05 -1.85
C GLN A 15 -2.91 -12.62 -1.89
N TRP A 16 -3.50 -11.69 -1.13
CA TRP A 16 -2.93 -10.37 -0.94
C TRP A 16 -1.56 -10.40 -0.26
N MET A 17 -1.39 -11.22 0.80
CA MET A 17 -0.11 -11.39 1.49
C MET A 17 0.98 -11.90 0.54
N ASN A 18 0.67 -12.91 -0.29
CA ASN A 18 1.60 -13.44 -1.30
C ASN A 18 2.02 -12.34 -2.29
N LEU A 19 1.04 -11.63 -2.87
CA LEU A 19 1.30 -10.53 -3.80
C LEU A 19 2.12 -9.40 -3.18
N MET A 20 1.84 -9.04 -1.92
CA MET A 20 2.59 -8.01 -1.22
C MET A 20 4.03 -8.45 -0.97
N SER A 21 4.25 -9.71 -0.56
CA SER A 21 5.59 -10.28 -0.35
C SER A 21 6.44 -10.21 -1.61
N GLU A 22 5.89 -10.62 -2.76
CA GLU A 22 6.59 -10.60 -4.05
C GLU A 22 6.91 -9.19 -4.53
N ARG A 23 5.99 -8.24 -4.33
CA ARG A 23 6.10 -6.89 -4.91
C ARG A 23 6.81 -5.89 -4.00
N ARG A 24 6.81 -6.12 -2.68
CA ARG A 24 7.39 -5.21 -1.69
C ARG A 24 8.83 -4.80 -2.00
N PRO A 25 9.76 -5.70 -2.38
CA PRO A 25 11.13 -5.30 -2.71
C PRO A 25 11.22 -4.30 -3.87
N ILE A 26 10.29 -4.38 -4.84
CA ILE A 26 10.24 -3.44 -5.97
C ILE A 26 9.74 -2.08 -5.49
N TYR A 27 8.69 -2.06 -4.67
CA TYR A 27 8.16 -0.81 -4.11
C TYR A 27 9.18 -0.09 -3.25
N GLU A 28 9.84 -0.81 -2.33
CA GLU A 28 10.85 -0.23 -1.43
C GLU A 28 12.07 0.28 -2.19
N ARG A 29 12.50 -0.41 -3.26
CA ARG A 29 13.63 0.02 -4.09
C ARG A 29 13.34 1.29 -4.90
N LEU A 30 12.09 1.46 -5.35
CA LEU A 30 11.71 2.60 -6.19
C LEU A 30 11.20 3.80 -5.39
N ALA A 31 10.73 3.59 -4.15
CA ALA A 31 10.12 4.63 -3.34
C ALA A 31 11.15 5.65 -2.84
N THR A 32 10.87 6.94 -3.06
CA THR A 32 11.61 8.04 -2.43
C THR A 32 11.14 8.31 -1.01
N ASP A 33 9.87 8.01 -0.70
CA ASP A 33 9.31 8.02 0.66
C ASP A 33 8.36 6.84 0.83
N THR A 34 8.25 6.36 2.06
CA THR A 34 7.26 5.36 2.45
C THR A 34 6.38 5.93 3.57
N VAL A 35 5.07 5.68 3.49
CA VAL A 35 4.08 6.02 4.51
C VAL A 35 3.29 4.77 4.84
N SER A 36 3.29 4.37 6.11
CA SER A 36 2.44 3.27 6.56
C SER A 36 1.00 3.77 6.72
N SER A 37 0.04 3.02 6.17
CA SER A 37 -1.38 3.23 6.41
C SER A 37 -1.91 2.46 7.61
N ASP A 38 -1.09 1.59 8.21
CA ASP A 38 -1.52 0.72 9.30
C ASP A 38 -1.96 1.56 10.51
N SER A 39 -3.09 1.17 11.12
CA SER A 39 -3.66 1.83 12.30
C SER A 39 -4.01 3.32 12.13
N ASN A 40 -3.98 3.87 10.92
CA ASN A 40 -4.31 5.26 10.63
C ASN A 40 -5.64 5.37 9.86
N LYS A 41 -6.38 6.44 10.11
CA LYS A 41 -7.55 6.78 9.29
C LYS A 41 -7.09 7.35 7.93
N PRO A 42 -7.88 7.21 6.86
CA PRO A 42 -7.51 7.73 5.53
C PRO A 42 -7.11 9.21 5.53
N ALA A 43 -7.80 10.05 6.31
CA ALA A 43 -7.49 11.48 6.42
C ALA A 43 -6.12 11.76 7.08
N GLU A 44 -5.72 10.94 8.05
CA GLU A 44 -4.42 11.08 8.74
C GLU A 44 -3.29 10.70 7.78
N VAL A 45 -3.45 9.60 7.05
CA VAL A 45 -2.49 9.18 6.01
C VAL A 45 -2.34 10.26 4.94
N ALA A 46 -3.44 10.83 4.46
CA ALA A 46 -3.41 11.92 3.47
C ALA A 46 -2.66 13.15 4.00
N LYS A 47 -2.86 13.50 5.28
CA LYS A 47 -2.13 14.59 5.93
C LYS A 47 -0.63 14.30 6.00
N ILE A 48 -0.22 13.10 6.41
CA ILE A 48 1.19 12.68 6.46
C ILE A 48 1.85 12.77 5.08
N ILE A 49 1.15 12.31 4.03
CA ILE A 49 1.63 12.41 2.65
C ILE A 49 1.83 13.88 2.26
N ARG A 50 0.83 14.74 2.51
CA ARG A 50 0.92 16.18 2.21
C ARG A 50 2.12 16.82 2.91
N GLU A 51 2.31 16.56 4.20
CA GLU A 51 3.40 17.14 4.99
C GLU A 51 4.77 16.72 4.43
N LYS A 52 4.95 15.44 4.10
CA LYS A 52 6.19 14.93 3.48
C LYS A 52 6.50 15.59 2.15
N LEU A 53 5.49 15.80 1.30
CA LEU A 53 5.67 16.45 0.00
C LEU A 53 6.02 17.94 0.15
N VAL A 54 5.40 18.64 1.11
CA VAL A 54 5.69 20.06 1.36
C VAL A 54 7.07 20.27 1.96
N SER A 55 7.54 19.41 2.87
CA SER A 55 8.89 19.51 3.45
C SER A 55 10.03 19.28 2.45
N LYS A 56 9.74 18.84 1.23
CA LYS A 56 10.73 18.65 0.15
C LYS A 56 10.82 19.83 -0.82
N LEU A 57 9.92 20.80 -0.71
CA LEU A 57 9.91 22.06 -1.45
C LEU A 57 10.65 23.14 -0.64
#